data_AF-A0AAI8C250-F1
#
_entry.id   AF-A0AAI8C250-F1
#
_cell.length_a   1.000
_cell.length_b   1.000
_cell.length_c   1.000
_cell.angle_alpha   90.00
_cell.angle_beta   90.00
_cell.angle_gamma   90.00
#
_symmetry.space_group_name_H-M   'P 1'
#
loop_
_entity.id
_entity.type
_entity.pdbx_description
1 polymer ?
#
loop_
_entity_poly.entity_id
_entity_poly.type
_entity_poly.pdbx_seq_one_letter_code
_entity_poly.pdbx_strand_id
1 'polypeptide(L)'
;MDKVKVSHKQIVEFHKDIAEKHVDINGFYRFNWNEIEGSFRSGIGTPALLLESMSSDFSQNPNKTTSFNHRRVSFLVLDFAGNVNDFDKQEEVLDNTESIALEISAYLNTLNKDSTSWLYGLYEVDSLKLEKVGPIFDNMYGWNVLYTIKNKQTMVMDATKWNI
;
A
#
# COMPACT_ATOMS: atom_id res chain seq x y z
N MET A 1 5.56 18.07 -22.21
CA MET A 1 6.34 16.93 -21.67
C MET A 1 5.75 16.63 -20.32
N ASP A 2 4.83 15.66 -20.31
CA ASP A 2 3.80 15.54 -19.31
C ASP A 2 4.36 15.01 -18.00
N LYS A 3 4.22 15.81 -16.94
CA LYS A 3 4.44 15.37 -15.57
C LYS A 3 3.31 14.41 -15.23
N VAL A 4 3.48 13.12 -15.46
CA VAL A 4 2.71 12.13 -14.69
C VAL A 4 3.14 12.33 -13.24
N LYS A 5 2.28 12.99 -12.47
CA LYS A 5 2.52 13.31 -11.07
C LYS A 5 1.66 12.36 -10.26
N VAL A 6 2.22 11.22 -9.87
CA VAL A 6 1.55 10.30 -8.94
C VAL A 6 1.24 11.09 -7.67
N SER A 7 -0.05 11.29 -7.40
CA SER A 7 -0.50 12.05 -6.24
C SER A 7 -0.75 11.12 -5.05
N HIS A 8 -0.73 11.68 -3.83
CA HIS A 8 -1.13 10.93 -2.63
C HIS A 8 -2.57 10.37 -2.77
N LYS A 9 -3.51 11.20 -3.24
CA LYS A 9 -4.91 10.81 -3.44
C LYS A 9 -5.03 9.62 -4.41
N GLN A 10 -4.29 9.63 -5.51
CA GLN A 10 -4.29 8.54 -6.48
C GLN A 10 -3.83 7.21 -5.86
N ILE A 11 -2.81 7.23 -5.01
CA ILE A 11 -2.35 6.02 -4.30
C ILE A 11 -3.43 5.51 -3.32
N VAL A 12 -4.08 6.41 -2.59
CA VAL A 12 -5.18 6.04 -1.67
C VAL A 12 -6.34 5.42 -2.42
N GLU A 13 -6.82 6.08 -3.49
CA GLU A 13 -7.92 5.58 -4.32
C GLU A 13 -7.57 4.26 -4.98
N PHE A 14 -6.32 4.06 -5.37
CA PHE A 14 -5.85 2.80 -5.92
C PHE A 14 -5.93 1.64 -4.93
N HIS A 15 -5.53 1.82 -3.67
CA HIS A 15 -5.65 0.74 -2.67
C HIS A 15 -7.10 0.47 -2.28
N LYS A 16 -7.93 1.51 -2.28
CA LYS A 16 -9.38 1.34 -2.14
C LYS A 16 -9.95 0.49 -3.28
N ASP A 17 -9.59 0.80 -4.52
CA ASP A 17 -10.00 0.04 -5.71
C ASP A 17 -9.49 -1.42 -5.69
N ILE A 18 -8.27 -1.66 -5.20
CA ILE A 18 -7.78 -3.03 -4.95
C ILE A 18 -8.69 -3.77 -3.97
N ALA A 19 -8.99 -3.16 -2.83
CA ALA A 19 -9.85 -3.77 -1.82
C ALA A 19 -11.28 -4.02 -2.30
N GLU A 20 -11.82 -3.17 -3.18
CA GLU A 20 -13.14 -3.36 -3.80
C GLU A 20 -13.16 -4.46 -4.88
N LYS A 21 -12.01 -4.74 -5.51
CA LYS A 21 -11.88 -5.74 -6.59
C LYS A 21 -11.42 -7.11 -6.11
N HIS A 22 -10.63 -7.17 -5.06
CA HIS A 22 -10.10 -8.42 -4.53
C HIS A 22 -11.19 -9.16 -3.75
N VAL A 23 -11.57 -10.35 -4.21
CA VAL A 23 -12.75 -11.07 -3.70
C VAL A 23 -12.65 -11.48 -2.23
N ASP A 24 -11.44 -11.67 -1.71
CA ASP A 24 -11.21 -12.05 -0.31
C ASP A 24 -11.01 -10.85 0.64
N ILE A 25 -10.96 -9.62 0.11
CA ILE A 25 -10.86 -8.41 0.95
C ILE A 25 -12.27 -7.89 1.24
N ASN A 26 -12.59 -7.77 2.52
CA ASN A 26 -13.92 -7.36 2.99
C ASN A 26 -13.95 -5.93 3.54
N GLY A 27 -12.81 -5.24 3.58
CA GLY A 27 -12.73 -3.89 4.11
C GLY A 27 -11.48 -3.12 3.68
N PHE A 28 -11.64 -1.82 3.46
CA PHE A 28 -10.55 -0.88 3.22
C PHE A 28 -10.55 0.21 4.29
N TYR A 29 -9.40 0.42 4.92
CA TYR A 29 -9.23 1.47 5.91
C TYR A 29 -7.92 2.21 5.69
N ARG A 30 -7.90 3.49 6.05
CA ARG A 30 -6.66 4.26 6.14
C ARG A 30 -6.18 4.24 7.58
N PHE A 31 -4.88 4.31 7.81
CA PHE A 31 -4.32 4.40 9.15
C PHE A 31 -4.49 5.80 9.74
N ASN A 32 -5.74 6.06 10.11
CA ASN A 32 -6.18 7.20 10.86
C ASN A 32 -6.86 6.66 12.12
N TRP A 33 -6.22 6.86 13.28
CA TRP A 33 -6.69 6.33 14.56
C TRP A 33 -8.17 6.62 14.83
N ASN A 34 -8.68 7.78 14.43
CA ASN A 34 -10.09 8.13 14.61
C ASN A 34 -11.03 7.32 13.69
N GLU A 35 -10.59 7.02 12.46
CA GLU A 35 -11.33 6.22 11.47
C GLU A 35 -11.30 4.73 11.84
N ILE A 36 -10.17 4.28 12.37
CA ILE A 36 -9.92 2.92 12.84
C ILE A 36 -10.73 2.63 14.10
N GLU A 37 -10.64 3.46 15.15
CA GLU A 37 -11.36 3.23 16.41
C GLU A 37 -12.89 3.24 16.23
N GLY A 38 -13.41 4.07 15.32
CA GLY A 38 -14.84 4.08 14.97
C GLY A 38 -15.27 2.80 14.28
N SER A 39 -14.47 2.32 13.32
CA SER A 39 -14.76 1.13 12.52
C SER A 39 -14.62 -0.18 13.31
N PHE A 40 -13.63 -0.26 14.21
CA PHE A 40 -13.46 -1.41 15.11
C PHE A 40 -14.69 -1.60 16.03
N ARG A 41 -15.35 -0.52 16.46
CA ARG A 41 -16.56 -0.61 17.29
C ARG A 41 -17.81 -1.06 16.54
N SER A 42 -17.89 -0.80 15.24
CA SER A 42 -19.02 -1.22 14.39
C SER A 42 -18.82 -2.60 13.75
N GLY A 43 -17.65 -3.20 13.93
CA GLY A 43 -17.20 -4.39 13.20
C GLY A 43 -16.40 -4.00 11.96
N ILE A 44 -15.23 -4.62 11.80
CA ILE A 44 -14.39 -4.49 10.61
C ILE A 44 -14.66 -5.67 9.69
N GLY A 45 -14.83 -5.40 8.39
CA GLY A 45 -14.88 -6.46 7.39
C GLY A 45 -13.48 -7.04 7.22
N THR A 46 -13.25 -8.26 7.69
CA THR A 46 -11.98 -8.98 7.57
C THR A 46 -12.10 -10.16 6.59
N PRO A 47 -11.02 -10.56 5.88
CA PRO A 47 -9.71 -9.93 5.79
C PRO A 47 -9.77 -8.46 5.30
N ALA A 48 -9.00 -7.58 5.92
CA ALA A 48 -9.04 -6.14 5.68
C ALA A 48 -7.72 -5.64 5.09
N LEU A 49 -7.80 -4.68 4.16
CA LEU A 49 -6.65 -3.91 3.68
C LEU A 49 -6.58 -2.56 4.42
N LEU A 50 -5.49 -2.35 5.16
CA LEU A 50 -5.24 -1.11 5.88
C LEU A 50 -4.05 -0.37 5.23
N LEU A 51 -4.31 0.76 4.59
CA LEU A 51 -3.25 1.60 4.05
C LEU A 51 -2.55 2.35 5.21
N GLU A 52 -1.40 1.84 5.61
CA GLU A 52 -0.67 2.23 6.81
C GLU A 52 0.03 3.57 6.62
N SER A 53 1.00 3.61 5.72
CA SER A 53 1.88 4.76 5.60
C SER A 53 2.36 4.96 4.17
N MET A 54 2.67 6.21 3.88
CA MET A 54 3.33 6.60 2.64
C MET A 54 4.47 7.54 2.99
N SER A 55 5.66 7.22 2.51
CA SER A 55 6.82 8.09 2.63
C SER A 55 7.45 8.35 1.26
N SER A 56 8.42 9.25 1.21
CA SER A 56 9.07 9.63 -0.03
C SER A 56 10.54 9.93 0.20
N ASP A 57 11.38 9.40 -0.67
CA ASP A 57 12.77 9.81 -0.81
C ASP A 57 13.05 10.23 -2.25
N PHE A 58 14.07 11.06 -2.41
CA PHE A 58 14.42 11.63 -3.69
C PHE A 58 15.79 11.16 -4.13
N SER A 59 15.88 10.78 -5.39
CA SER A 59 17.15 10.50 -6.04
C SER A 59 17.30 11.33 -7.31
N GLN A 60 18.55 11.56 -7.72
CA GLN A 60 18.89 12.16 -8.99
C GLN A 60 19.79 11.22 -9.76
N ASN A 61 19.69 11.24 -11.08
CA ASN A 61 20.72 10.61 -11.89
C ASN A 61 22.07 11.35 -11.69
N PRO A 62 23.22 10.70 -11.94
CA PRO A 62 24.54 11.32 -11.72
C PRO A 62 24.72 12.67 -12.42
N ASN A 63 24.10 12.83 -13.61
CA ASN A 63 24.16 14.05 -14.40
C ASN A 63 23.16 15.14 -13.94
N LYS A 64 22.39 14.89 -12.87
CA LYS A 64 21.39 15.80 -12.27
C LYS A 64 20.31 16.32 -13.25
N THR A 65 20.11 15.65 -14.37
CA THR A 65 19.12 16.02 -15.39
C THR A 65 17.75 15.40 -15.13
N THR A 66 17.68 14.34 -14.34
CA THR A 66 16.42 13.68 -13.98
C THR A 66 16.41 13.40 -12.48
N SER A 67 15.31 13.77 -11.83
CA SER A 67 15.04 13.42 -10.43
C SER A 67 13.85 12.47 -10.36
N PHE A 68 13.90 11.59 -9.37
CA PHE A 68 12.84 10.63 -9.07
C PHE A 68 12.38 10.84 -7.63
N ASN A 69 11.07 10.78 -7.44
CA ASN A 69 10.42 10.67 -6.16
C ASN A 69 10.01 9.20 -5.97
N HIS A 70 10.71 8.53 -5.07
CA HIS A 70 10.45 7.15 -4.68
C HIS A 70 9.37 7.16 -3.62
N ARG A 71 8.14 6.83 -4.02
CA ARG A 71 7.00 6.75 -3.11
C ARG A 71 7.01 5.38 -2.45
N ARG A 72 7.43 5.28 -1.19
CA ARG A 72 7.31 4.04 -0.41
C ARG A 72 5.89 3.94 0.13
N VAL A 73 5.24 2.81 -0.12
CA VAL A 73 3.88 2.50 0.30
C VAL A 73 3.94 1.29 1.23
N SER A 74 3.18 1.36 2.32
CA SER A 74 3.00 0.30 3.30
C SER A 74 1.51 0.06 3.48
N PHE A 75 1.04 -1.17 3.30
CA PHE A 75 -0.33 -1.57 3.65
C PHE A 75 -0.35 -2.92 4.34
N LEU A 76 -1.27 -3.08 5.29
CA LEU A 76 -1.48 -4.32 6.01
C LEU A 76 -2.63 -5.10 5.38
N VAL A 77 -2.48 -6.41 5.30
CA VAL A 77 -3.57 -7.38 5.12
C VAL A 77 -3.74 -8.09 6.45
N LEU A 78 -4.90 -7.94 7.10
CA LEU A 78 -5.13 -8.45 8.44
C LEU A 78 -6.45 -9.20 8.54
N ASP A 79 -6.47 -10.27 9.32
CA ASP A 79 -7.69 -10.99 9.71
C ASP A 79 -7.68 -11.38 11.19
N PHE A 80 -8.85 -11.72 11.72
CA PHE A 80 -9.08 -12.01 13.13
C PHE A 80 -8.79 -13.47 13.45
N ALA A 81 -7.83 -13.72 14.34
CA ALA A 81 -7.49 -15.08 14.76
C ALA A 81 -8.39 -15.62 15.89
N GLY A 82 -9.38 -14.85 16.36
CA GLY A 82 -10.27 -15.32 17.42
C GLY A 82 -9.58 -15.35 18.78
N ASN A 83 -9.52 -16.52 19.39
CA ASN A 83 -8.93 -16.71 20.71
C ASN A 83 -7.41 -16.56 20.65
N VAL A 84 -6.84 -15.76 21.58
CA VAL A 84 -5.39 -15.50 21.68
C VAL A 84 -4.55 -16.77 21.88
N ASN A 85 -5.16 -17.84 22.40
CA ASN A 85 -4.48 -19.12 22.62
C ASN A 85 -4.71 -20.15 21.51
N ASP A 86 -5.45 -19.80 20.45
CA ASP A 86 -5.66 -20.68 19.29
C ASP A 86 -4.53 -20.47 18.28
N PHE A 87 -3.40 -21.13 18.53
CA PHE A 87 -2.21 -21.01 17.70
C PHE A 87 -2.41 -21.58 16.29
N ASP A 88 -3.22 -22.63 16.15
CA ASP A 88 -3.53 -23.22 14.84
C ASP A 88 -4.33 -22.23 13.99
N LYS A 89 -5.31 -21.53 14.59
CA LYS A 89 -6.06 -20.49 13.89
C LYS A 89 -5.20 -19.30 13.51
N GLN A 90 -4.20 -18.94 14.33
CA GLN A 90 -3.25 -17.87 14.00
C GLN A 90 -2.45 -18.21 12.75
N GLU A 91 -1.95 -19.44 12.63
CA GLU A 91 -1.20 -19.86 11.44
C GLU A 91 -2.11 -19.99 10.20
N GLU A 92 -3.37 -20.41 10.35
CA GLU A 92 -4.36 -20.39 9.25
C GLU A 92 -4.62 -18.96 8.75
N VAL A 93 -4.79 -18.01 9.66
CA VAL A 93 -4.96 -16.59 9.32
C VAL A 93 -3.72 -16.06 8.59
N LEU A 94 -2.53 -16.40 9.07
CA LEU A 94 -1.28 -15.97 8.44
C LEU A 94 -1.12 -16.55 7.03
N ASP A 95 -1.44 -17.82 6.82
CA ASP A 95 -1.39 -18.48 5.50
C ASP A 95 -2.38 -17.84 4.53
N ASN A 96 -3.64 -17.65 4.96
CA ASN A 96 -4.67 -17.03 4.14
C ASN A 96 -4.30 -15.58 3.76
N THR A 97 -3.86 -14.79 4.75
CA THR A 97 -3.48 -13.38 4.50
C THR A 97 -2.19 -13.25 3.70
N GLU A 98 -1.26 -14.22 3.78
CA GLU A 98 -0.07 -14.28 2.92
C GLU A 98 -0.47 -14.46 1.47
N SER A 99 -1.37 -15.43 1.20
CA SER A 99 -1.89 -15.69 -0.14
C SER A 99 -2.53 -14.43 -0.74
N ILE A 100 -3.35 -13.71 0.04
CA ILE A 100 -3.97 -12.45 -0.41
C ILE A 100 -2.89 -11.38 -0.70
N ALA A 101 -1.89 -11.22 0.17
CA ALA A 101 -0.81 -10.27 -0.02
C ALA A 101 0.02 -10.57 -1.28
N LEU A 102 0.26 -11.84 -1.58
CA LEU A 102 0.96 -12.29 -2.78
C LEU A 102 0.13 -12.04 -4.05
N GLU A 103 -1.18 -12.30 -4.03
CA GLU A 103 -2.09 -12.00 -5.15
C GLU A 103 -2.17 -10.50 -5.44
N ILE A 104 -2.29 -9.66 -4.41
CA ILE A 104 -2.22 -8.20 -4.57
C ILE A 104 -0.87 -7.80 -5.19
N SER A 105 0.23 -8.39 -4.73
CA SER A 105 1.58 -8.13 -5.27
C SER A 105 1.70 -8.53 -6.75
N ALA A 106 1.09 -9.66 -7.14
CA ALA A 106 1.02 -10.10 -8.53
C ALA A 106 0.16 -9.15 -9.39
N TYR A 107 -0.94 -8.63 -8.84
CA TYR A 107 -1.77 -7.61 -9.49
C TYR A 107 -1.00 -6.30 -9.72
N LEU A 108 -0.22 -5.82 -8.73
CA LEU A 108 0.68 -4.67 -8.89
C LEU A 108 1.67 -4.88 -10.05
N ASN A 109 2.29 -6.06 -10.13
CA ASN A 109 3.23 -6.39 -11.20
C ASN A 109 2.54 -6.49 -12.57
N THR A 110 1.29 -6.96 -12.62
CA THR A 110 0.49 -7.01 -13.84
C THR A 110 0.21 -5.60 -14.35
N LEU A 111 -0.27 -4.72 -13.48
CA LEU A 111 -0.51 -3.31 -13.79
C LEU A 111 0.77 -2.54 -14.14
N ASN A 112 1.92 -2.94 -13.61
CA ASN A 112 3.22 -2.37 -13.98
C ASN A 112 3.63 -2.70 -15.42
N LYS A 113 3.14 -3.81 -15.98
CA LYS A 113 3.47 -4.29 -17.33
C LYS A 113 2.44 -3.89 -18.39
N ASP A 114 1.27 -3.41 -17.97
CA ASP A 114 0.22 -2.95 -18.85
C ASP A 114 0.41 -1.48 -19.24
N SER A 115 0.65 -1.20 -20.52
CA SER A 115 0.85 0.17 -21.04
C SER A 115 -0.34 1.12 -20.86
N THR A 116 -1.54 0.60 -20.58
CA THR A 116 -2.74 1.39 -20.33
C THR A 116 -2.93 1.75 -18.86
N SER A 117 -2.20 1.08 -17.97
CA SER A 117 -2.23 1.31 -16.53
C SER A 117 -1.45 2.56 -16.14
N TRP A 118 -1.94 3.29 -15.14
CA TRP A 118 -1.20 4.42 -14.57
C TRP A 118 0.09 3.98 -13.86
N LEU A 119 0.18 2.71 -13.46
CA LEU A 119 1.34 2.12 -12.78
C LEU A 119 2.41 1.62 -13.77
N TYR A 120 2.17 1.73 -15.10
CA TYR A 120 3.06 1.21 -16.12
C TYR A 120 4.51 1.69 -15.97
N GLY A 121 5.43 0.76 -15.73
CA GLY A 121 6.85 1.04 -15.53
C GLY A 121 7.20 1.85 -14.28
N LEU A 122 6.25 2.05 -13.35
CA LEU A 122 6.46 2.84 -12.14
C LEU A 122 6.71 1.96 -10.90
N TYR A 123 6.28 0.70 -10.89
CA TYR A 123 6.45 -0.19 -9.74
C TYR A 123 7.84 -0.83 -9.74
N GLU A 124 8.62 -0.60 -8.68
CA GLU A 124 9.93 -1.24 -8.50
C GLU A 124 9.74 -2.61 -7.85
N VAL A 125 9.64 -3.66 -8.68
CA VAL A 125 9.38 -5.04 -8.22
C VAL A 125 10.38 -5.49 -7.15
N ASP A 126 11.66 -5.16 -7.32
CA ASP A 126 12.74 -5.53 -6.38
C ASP A 126 12.63 -4.83 -5.02
N SER A 127 11.71 -3.87 -4.87
CA SER A 127 11.42 -3.21 -3.59
C SER A 127 10.34 -3.91 -2.77
N LEU A 128 9.66 -4.91 -3.34
CA LEU A 128 8.58 -5.64 -2.66
C LEU A 128 9.12 -6.39 -1.44
N LYS A 129 8.46 -6.19 -0.30
CA LYS A 129 8.72 -6.93 0.94
C LYS A 129 7.39 -7.26 1.61
N LEU A 130 7.32 -8.47 2.17
CA LEU A 130 6.23 -8.91 3.02
C LEU A 130 6.80 -9.17 4.41
N GLU A 131 6.25 -8.54 5.44
CA GLU A 131 6.67 -8.69 6.83
C GLU A 131 5.49 -9.19 7.66
N LYS A 132 5.66 -10.28 8.40
CA LYS A 132 4.63 -10.80 9.31
C LYS A 132 4.28 -9.75 10.37
N VAL A 133 2.99 -9.55 10.63
CA VAL A 133 2.47 -8.64 11.64
C VAL A 133 1.45 -9.37 12.52
N GLY A 134 1.50 -9.11 13.83
CA GLY A 134 0.54 -9.62 14.80
C GLY A 134 1.19 -10.19 16.06
N PRO A 135 0.45 -10.27 17.18
CA PRO A 135 -0.91 -9.74 17.34
C PRO A 135 -0.93 -8.21 17.39
N ILE A 136 -1.86 -7.60 16.66
CA ILE A 136 -2.19 -6.17 16.76
C ILE A 136 -3.71 -5.98 16.81
N PHE A 137 -4.16 -4.81 17.27
CA PHE A 137 -5.58 -4.52 17.52
C PHE A 137 -6.23 -5.62 18.39
N ASP A 138 -7.43 -6.07 18.04
CA ASP A 138 -8.14 -7.16 18.71
C ASP A 138 -7.67 -8.52 18.14
N ASN A 139 -6.47 -8.96 18.51
CA ASN A 139 -5.91 -10.26 18.12
C ASN A 139 -5.90 -10.55 16.60
N MET A 140 -5.57 -9.53 15.80
CA MET A 140 -5.44 -9.66 14.36
C MET A 140 -3.99 -9.98 13.95
N TYR A 141 -3.87 -10.78 12.89
CA TYR A 141 -2.62 -11.22 12.31
C TYR A 141 -2.65 -11.06 10.80
N GLY A 142 -1.46 -10.97 10.20
CA GLY A 142 -1.30 -11.03 8.76
C GLY A 142 0.03 -10.45 8.32
N TRP A 143 0.01 -9.61 7.29
CA TRP A 143 1.23 -9.19 6.60
C TRP A 143 1.23 -7.71 6.27
N ASN A 144 2.39 -7.08 6.48
CA ASN A 144 2.70 -5.77 5.94
C ASN A 144 3.35 -5.91 4.57
N VAL A 145 2.73 -5.34 3.55
CA VAL A 145 3.24 -5.29 2.18
C VAL A 145 3.85 -3.92 1.94
N LEU A 146 5.17 -3.92 1.71
CA LEU A 146 5.94 -2.72 1.44
C LEU A 146 6.42 -2.72 -0.01
N TYR A 147 6.29 -1.57 -0.68
CA TYR A 147 6.83 -1.41 -2.03
C TYR A 147 7.07 0.05 -2.41
N THR A 148 7.77 0.25 -3.54
CA THR A 148 8.14 1.56 -4.07
C THR A 148 7.50 1.81 -5.44
N ILE A 149 6.94 3.02 -5.60
CA ILE A 149 6.56 3.59 -6.89
C ILE A 149 7.59 4.65 -7.27
N LYS A 150 8.37 4.41 -8.32
CA LYS A 150 9.38 5.31 -8.86
C LYS A 150 8.75 6.33 -9.78
N ASN A 151 8.39 7.49 -9.24
CA ASN A 151 7.79 8.55 -10.02
C ASN A 151 8.84 9.56 -10.52
N LYS A 152 8.85 9.90 -11.80
CA LYS A 152 9.68 11.01 -12.30
C LYS A 152 9.14 12.33 -11.75
N GLN A 153 9.99 13.10 -11.07
CA GLN A 153 9.58 14.35 -10.44
C GLN A 153 10.58 15.45 -10.77
N THR A 154 10.07 16.60 -11.23
CA THR A 154 10.91 17.79 -11.43
C THR A 154 11.11 18.48 -10.08
N MET A 155 12.37 18.71 -9.71
CA MET A 155 12.78 19.50 -8.53
C MET A 155 13.05 20.96 -8.90
N VAL A 156 12.28 21.49 -9.86
CA VAL A 156 12.31 22.90 -10.26
C VAL A 156 11.12 23.57 -9.61
N MET A 157 11.42 24.65 -8.89
CA MET A 157 10.44 25.49 -8.24
C MET A 157 9.50 26.12 -9.26
N ASP A 158 8.20 26.13 -8.96
CA ASP A 158 7.20 26.88 -9.71
C ASP A 158 7.15 28.30 -9.15
N ALA A 159 7.82 29.25 -9.80
CA ALA A 159 7.97 30.63 -9.31
C ALA A 159 6.62 31.32 -9.01
N THR A 160 5.53 30.94 -9.68
CA THR A 160 4.19 31.52 -9.44
C THR A 160 3.61 31.18 -8.05
N LYS A 161 4.19 30.20 -7.36
CA LYS A 161 3.78 29.75 -6.02
C LYS A 161 4.61 30.36 -4.89
N TRP A 162 5.57 31.22 -5.23
CA TRP A 162 6.48 31.83 -4.26
C TRP A 162 6.47 33.33 -4.47
N ASN A 163 6.33 34.09 -3.39
CA ASN A 163 6.45 35.55 -3.44
C ASN A 163 7.95 35.89 -3.32
N ILE A 164 8.65 35.86 -4.44
CA ILE A 164 10.09 36.14 -4.60
C ILE A 164 10.34 37.25 -5.61
#